data_AF-A0A2G9U7I4-F1
#
_entry.id   AF-A0A2G9U7I4-F1
#
_cell.length_a   1.000
_cell.length_b   1.000
_cell.length_c   1.000
_cell.angle_alpha   90.00
_cell.angle_beta   90.00
_cell.angle_gamma   90.00
#
_symmetry.space_group_name_H-M   'P 1'
#
loop_
_entity.id
_entity.type
_entity.pdbx_description
1 polymer ?
#
loop_
_entity_poly.entity_id
_entity_poly.type
_entity_poly.pdbx_seq_one_letter_code
_entity_poly.pdbx_strand_id
1 'polypeptide(L)'
;MEEQKRLFMAAYDAHNQLMDDAMNGQGIDRHLYGLQKALEIVRKESDTPVGQPAIFTDEAYKISGGDGNFLLSTSFIGYMGENDELGSFGYVTAMRPDGYGAFYRIGKDRLQVTIADWIGSESNLDVYGDNIVWSLTKLASLFTYKANI
;
A
#
# COMPACT_ATOMS: atom_id res chain seq x y z
N MET A 1 18.89 -19.48 -1.60
CA MET A 1 18.67 -18.72 -2.85
C MET A 1 17.43 -19.23 -3.59
N GLU A 2 17.35 -20.52 -3.95
CA GLU A 2 16.14 -21.06 -4.62
C GLU A 2 14.86 -20.93 -3.78
N GLU A 3 14.93 -21.22 -2.48
CA GLU A 3 13.75 -21.04 -1.60
C GLU A 3 13.31 -19.58 -1.50
N GLN A 4 14.26 -18.64 -1.48
CA GLN A 4 13.93 -17.21 -1.46
C GLN A 4 13.27 -16.76 -2.77
N LYS A 5 13.71 -17.30 -3.92
CA LYS A 5 13.04 -17.06 -5.21
C LYS A 5 11.62 -17.62 -5.19
N ARG A 6 11.44 -18.85 -4.69
CA ARG A 6 10.11 -19.48 -4.60
C ARG A 6 9.15 -18.66 -3.74
N LEU A 7 9.60 -18.20 -2.58
CA LEU A 7 8.81 -17.35 -1.68
C LEU A 7 8.55 -15.98 -2.29
N PHE A 8 9.52 -15.38 -2.98
CA PHE A 8 9.32 -14.12 -3.71
C PHE A 8 8.24 -14.28 -4.79
N MET A 9 8.31 -15.33 -5.61
CA MET A 9 7.32 -15.54 -6.66
C MET A 9 5.92 -15.77 -6.08
N ALA A 10 5.79 -16.52 -4.99
CA ALA A 10 4.52 -16.66 -4.29
C ALA A 10 3.97 -15.32 -3.78
N ALA A 11 4.82 -14.44 -3.22
CA ALA A 11 4.41 -13.11 -2.78
C ALA A 11 4.05 -12.19 -3.98
N TYR A 12 4.80 -12.27 -5.07
CA TYR A 12 4.54 -11.55 -6.32
C TYR A 12 3.19 -11.94 -6.92
N ASP A 13 2.91 -13.24 -7.03
CA ASP A 13 1.65 -13.76 -7.57
C ASP A 13 0.46 -13.36 -6.69
N ALA A 14 0.60 -13.48 -5.37
CA ALA A 14 -0.46 -13.08 -4.43
C ALA A 14 -0.76 -11.57 -4.51
N HIS A 15 0.28 -10.74 -4.63
CA HIS A 15 0.11 -9.29 -4.77
C HIS A 15 -0.57 -8.92 -6.10
N ASN A 16 -0.20 -9.57 -7.21
CA ASN A 16 -0.82 -9.33 -8.51
C ASN A 16 -2.28 -9.76 -8.54
N GLN A 17 -2.61 -10.92 -7.96
CA GLN A 17 -4.01 -11.36 -7.84
C GLN A 17 -4.83 -10.35 -7.03
N LEU A 18 -4.30 -9.85 -5.90
CA LEU A 18 -4.99 -8.85 -5.09
C LEU A 18 -5.21 -7.54 -5.87
N MET A 19 -4.22 -7.11 -6.67
CA MET A 19 -4.36 -5.94 -7.54
C MET A 19 -5.45 -6.15 -8.58
N ASP A 20 -5.45 -7.29 -9.27
CA ASP A 20 -6.45 -7.62 -10.30
C ASP A 20 -7.86 -7.67 -9.70
N ASP A 21 -8.03 -8.33 -8.55
CA ASP A 21 -9.31 -8.40 -7.84
C ASP A 21 -9.79 -6.99 -7.44
N ALA A 22 -8.90 -6.17 -6.88
CA ALA A 22 -9.21 -4.81 -6.47
C ALA A 22 -9.61 -3.92 -7.67
N MET A 23 -8.87 -4.00 -8.78
CA MET A 23 -9.16 -3.26 -10.01
C MET A 23 -10.50 -3.66 -10.63
N ASN A 24 -10.91 -4.92 -10.47
CA ASN A 24 -12.19 -5.43 -10.93
C ASN A 24 -13.34 -5.22 -9.91
N GLY A 25 -13.11 -4.42 -8.86
CA GLY A 25 -14.14 -4.10 -7.86
C GLY A 25 -14.44 -5.26 -6.89
N GLN A 26 -13.56 -6.25 -6.80
CA GLN A 26 -13.67 -7.40 -5.90
C GLN A 26 -12.85 -7.24 -4.61
N GLY A 27 -12.23 -6.07 -4.40
CA GLY A 27 -11.61 -5.69 -3.13
C GLY A 27 -12.63 -5.47 -2.01
N ILE A 28 -12.19 -5.56 -0.75
CA ILE A 28 -13.10 -5.61 0.40
C ILE A 28 -13.28 -4.26 1.12
N ASP A 29 -12.28 -3.37 1.11
CA ASP A 29 -12.28 -2.15 1.92
C ASP A 29 -13.49 -1.25 1.65
N ARG A 30 -13.77 -0.98 0.37
CA ARG A 30 -14.91 -0.14 -0.04
C ARG A 30 -16.25 -0.85 0.17
N HIS A 31 -16.28 -2.17 0.08
CA HIS A 31 -17.48 -2.95 0.38
C HIS A 31 -17.83 -2.86 1.88
N LEU A 32 -16.86 -3.11 2.76
CA LEU A 32 -17.03 -2.99 4.21
C LEU A 32 -17.40 -1.56 4.62
N TYR A 33 -16.74 -0.56 4.03
CA TYR A 33 -17.11 0.85 4.23
C TYR A 33 -18.55 1.15 3.79
N GLY A 34 -18.98 0.63 2.64
CA GLY A 34 -20.35 0.76 2.15
C GLY A 34 -21.38 0.17 3.11
N LEU A 35 -21.10 -1.01 3.69
CA LEU A 35 -21.95 -1.62 4.72
C LEU A 35 -22.03 -0.76 5.98
N GLN A 36 -20.91 -0.18 6.42
CA GLN A 36 -20.88 0.72 7.56
C GLN A 36 -21.73 1.98 7.31
N LYS A 37 -21.64 2.56 6.10
CA LYS A 37 -22.47 3.72 5.70
C LYS A 37 -23.95 3.40 5.55
N ALA A 38 -24.28 2.23 5.00
CA ALA A 38 -25.67 1.76 4.96
C ALA A 38 -26.24 1.61 6.37
N LEU A 39 -25.45 1.02 7.29
CA LEU A 39 -25.85 0.88 8.70
C LEU A 39 -26.06 2.24 9.39
N GLU A 40 -25.22 3.24 9.10
CA GLU A 40 -25.40 4.61 9.60
C GLU A 40 -26.74 5.22 9.14
N ILE A 41 -27.15 4.98 7.90
CA ILE A 41 -28.43 5.46 7.35
C ILE A 41 -29.59 4.75 8.04
N VAL A 42 -29.58 3.41 8.06
CA VAL A 42 -30.66 2.62 8.68
C VAL A 42 -30.85 2.98 10.15
N ARG A 43 -29.77 3.22 10.90
CA ARG A 43 -29.85 3.66 12.30
C ARG A 43 -30.52 5.02 12.49
N LYS A 44 -30.35 5.93 11.54
CA LYS A 44 -30.97 7.27 11.60
C LYS A 44 -32.45 7.21 11.29
N GLU A 45 -32.85 6.30 10.40
CA GLU A 45 -34.21 6.24 9.87
C GLU A 45 -35.11 5.20 10.57
N SER A 46 -34.52 4.24 11.28
CA SER A 46 -35.28 3.17 11.93
C SER A 46 -35.76 3.57 13.33
N ASP A 47 -37.05 3.34 13.59
CA ASP A 47 -37.64 3.37 14.93
C ASP A 47 -37.17 2.20 15.81
N THR A 48 -36.52 1.19 15.22
CA THR A 48 -35.97 0.03 15.94
C THR A 48 -34.45 0.17 16.10
N PRO A 49 -33.90 0.01 17.32
CA PRO A 49 -32.46 0.04 17.52
C PRO A 49 -31.73 -1.02 16.69
N VAL A 50 -30.82 -0.58 15.82
CA VAL A 50 -29.94 -1.49 15.05
C VAL A 50 -28.59 -1.62 15.74
N GLY A 51 -28.27 -2.83 16.19
CA GLY A 51 -27.04 -3.16 16.90
C GLY A 51 -25.76 -2.88 16.08
N GLN A 52 -24.61 -2.88 16.76
CA GLN A 52 -23.30 -2.72 16.16
C GLN A 52 -22.71 -4.07 15.75
N PRO A 53 -22.43 -4.32 14.46
CA PRO A 53 -21.71 -5.50 14.05
C PRO A 53 -20.31 -5.51 14.68
N ALA A 54 -19.95 -6.66 15.27
CA ALA A 54 -18.70 -6.83 16.01
C ALA A 54 -17.46 -6.57 15.15
N ILE A 55 -17.52 -6.89 13.85
CA ILE A 55 -16.40 -6.69 12.90
C ILE A 55 -15.89 -5.25 12.87
N PHE A 56 -16.77 -4.25 13.00
CA PHE A 56 -16.38 -2.83 12.95
C PHE A 56 -15.93 -2.29 14.31
N THR A 57 -16.02 -3.08 15.37
CA THR A 57 -15.52 -2.74 16.72
C THR A 57 -14.35 -3.62 17.15
N ASP A 58 -14.04 -4.64 16.37
CA ASP A 58 -12.90 -5.51 16.62
C ASP A 58 -11.60 -4.73 16.38
N GLU A 59 -10.65 -4.85 17.31
CA GLU A 59 -9.35 -4.19 17.19
C GLU A 59 -8.57 -4.68 15.95
N ALA A 60 -8.83 -5.91 15.47
CA ALA A 60 -8.28 -6.42 14.22
C ALA A 60 -8.66 -5.55 13.01
N TYR A 61 -9.82 -4.88 13.03
CA TYR A 61 -10.23 -3.98 11.95
C TYR A 61 -9.29 -2.77 11.85
N LYS A 62 -8.89 -2.19 12.99
CA LYS A 62 -7.91 -1.08 13.02
C LYS A 62 -6.50 -1.57 12.71
N ILE A 63 -6.08 -2.69 13.29
CA ILE A 63 -4.73 -3.25 13.08
C ILE A 63 -4.50 -3.57 11.59
N SER A 64 -5.53 -4.04 10.89
CA SER A 64 -5.46 -4.31 9.44
C SER A 64 -5.47 -3.04 8.57
N GLY A 65 -5.69 -1.86 9.15
CA GLY A 65 -5.66 -0.56 8.47
C GLY A 65 -7.00 0.15 8.34
N GLY A 66 -8.09 -0.48 8.78
CA GLY A 66 -9.44 0.09 8.79
C GLY A 66 -9.50 1.45 9.51
N ASP A 67 -10.44 2.29 9.10
CA ASP A 67 -10.63 3.65 9.62
C ASP A 67 -9.39 4.55 9.54
N GLY A 68 -8.55 4.33 8.53
CA GLY A 68 -7.37 5.15 8.29
C GLY A 68 -6.17 4.78 9.15
N ASN A 69 -6.01 3.50 9.49
CA ASN A 69 -4.96 3.02 10.39
C ASN A 69 -3.78 2.32 9.67
N PHE A 70 -3.65 2.50 8.35
CA PHE A 70 -2.49 1.98 7.61
C PHE A 70 -1.20 2.69 8.04
N LEU A 71 -0.24 1.94 8.57
CA LEU A 71 1.12 2.43 8.86
C LEU A 71 1.87 2.79 7.58
N LEU A 72 1.59 2.11 6.47
CA LEU A 72 2.16 2.40 5.16
C LEU A 72 1.03 2.76 4.19
N SER A 73 0.97 4.04 3.81
CA SER A 73 0.07 4.53 2.77
C SER A 73 0.88 4.72 1.48
N THR A 74 0.60 3.90 0.46
CA THR A 74 1.45 3.86 -0.73
C THR A 74 0.65 3.96 -2.02
N SER A 75 1.29 4.44 -3.10
CA SER A 75 0.69 4.38 -4.43
C SER A 75 1.72 4.45 -5.55
N PHE A 76 1.47 3.68 -6.61
CA PHE A 76 2.08 3.88 -7.91
C PHE A 76 1.43 5.09 -8.58
N ILE A 77 2.24 6.10 -8.91
CA ILE A 77 1.74 7.37 -9.49
C ILE A 77 2.06 7.50 -10.99
N GLY A 78 2.51 6.43 -11.63
CA GLY A 78 2.70 6.37 -13.09
C GLY A 78 4.14 6.13 -13.54
N TYR A 79 4.30 5.95 -14.85
CA TYR A 79 5.58 5.70 -15.48
C TYR A 79 6.37 7.00 -15.73
N MET A 80 7.69 6.91 -15.83
CA MET A 80 8.54 8.01 -16.30
C MET A 80 8.44 8.17 -17.81
N GLY A 81 8.86 9.33 -18.32
CA GLY A 81 8.98 9.58 -19.77
C GLY A 81 10.11 8.78 -20.41
N GLU A 82 10.31 8.96 -21.72
CA GLU A 82 11.23 8.12 -22.51
C GLU A 82 12.68 8.09 -22.00
N ASN A 83 13.12 9.16 -21.33
CA ASN A 83 14.48 9.36 -20.83
C ASN A 83 14.62 9.21 -19.30
N ASP A 84 13.63 8.62 -18.61
CA ASP A 84 13.63 8.45 -17.15
C ASP A 84 13.89 9.74 -16.35
N GLU A 85 13.34 10.84 -16.86
CA GLU A 85 13.53 12.17 -16.30
C GLU A 85 12.84 12.26 -14.94
N LEU A 86 13.55 12.82 -13.94
CA LEU A 86 12.96 13.15 -12.66
C LEU A 86 11.92 14.26 -12.88
N GLY A 87 10.65 13.88 -12.89
CA GLY A 87 9.53 14.78 -13.12
C GLY A 87 8.74 15.05 -11.85
N SER A 88 7.46 15.35 -12.04
CA SER A 88 6.51 15.58 -10.94
C SER A 88 6.55 14.43 -9.93
N PHE A 89 6.63 14.81 -8.65
CA PHE A 89 6.43 13.96 -7.50
C PHE A 89 5.01 14.21 -6.97
N GLY A 90 4.26 13.14 -6.78
CA GLY A 90 2.98 13.15 -6.08
C GLY A 90 3.17 12.47 -4.73
N TYR A 91 2.77 13.12 -3.64
CA TYR A 91 2.76 12.52 -2.33
C TYR A 91 1.64 13.11 -1.48
N VAL A 92 1.26 12.36 -0.45
CA VAL A 92 0.49 12.87 0.69
C VAL A 92 1.24 12.50 1.96
N THR A 93 0.84 13.08 3.09
CA THR A 93 1.40 12.74 4.40
C THR A 93 1.09 11.28 4.73
N ALA A 94 1.80 10.73 5.73
CA ALA A 94 1.43 9.46 6.32
C ALA A 94 -0.01 9.49 6.85
N MET A 95 -0.73 8.36 6.68
CA MET A 95 -2.12 8.23 7.11
C MET A 95 -2.26 8.23 8.64
N ARG A 96 -1.22 7.76 9.33
CA ARG A 96 -1.08 7.84 10.79
C ARG A 96 0.11 8.71 11.18
N PRO A 97 0.08 9.33 12.38
CA PRO A 97 1.22 10.06 12.93
C PRO A 97 2.52 9.25 13.03
N ASP A 98 2.43 7.94 13.22
CA ASP A 98 3.54 6.98 13.37
C ASP A 98 3.80 6.15 12.10
N GLY A 99 3.27 6.58 10.96
CA GLY A 99 3.38 5.87 9.68
C GLY A 99 4.25 6.57 8.64
N TYR A 100 4.21 6.02 7.43
CA TYR A 100 4.84 6.58 6.23
C TYR A 100 3.82 6.74 5.10
N GLY A 101 3.95 7.81 4.33
CA GLY A 101 3.48 7.92 2.96
C GLY A 101 4.62 7.55 2.01
N ALA A 102 4.40 6.64 1.05
CA ALA A 102 5.43 6.24 0.09
C ALA A 102 4.87 6.09 -1.33
N PHE A 103 5.28 6.98 -2.22
CA PHE A 103 4.74 7.09 -3.58
C PHE A 103 5.85 6.90 -4.58
N TYR A 104 5.57 6.24 -5.70
CA TYR A 104 6.64 5.89 -6.63
C TYR A 104 6.26 5.93 -8.10
N ARG A 105 7.29 6.19 -8.92
CA ARG A 105 7.26 6.15 -10.38
C ARG A 105 8.32 5.20 -10.90
N ILE A 106 7.98 4.50 -11.98
CA ILE A 106 8.84 3.50 -12.61
C ILE A 106 9.28 4.03 -13.97
N GLY A 107 10.59 4.14 -14.16
CA GLY A 107 11.25 4.31 -15.46
C GLY A 107 11.84 3.00 -15.97
N LYS A 108 12.54 3.06 -17.10
CA LYS A 108 13.22 1.90 -17.71
C LYS A 108 14.40 1.42 -16.86
N ASP A 109 15.21 2.36 -16.39
CA ASP A 109 16.47 2.17 -15.69
C ASP A 109 16.45 2.79 -14.27
N ARG A 110 15.33 3.41 -13.87
CA ARG A 110 15.21 4.14 -12.60
C ARG A 110 13.88 3.93 -11.90
N LEU A 111 13.93 3.94 -10.57
CA LEU A 111 12.77 4.06 -9.69
C LEU A 111 12.88 5.37 -8.93
N GLN A 112 11.85 6.21 -8.97
CA GLN A 112 11.74 7.40 -8.13
C GLN A 112 10.75 7.10 -7.01
N VAL A 113 11.18 7.27 -5.77
CA VAL A 113 10.33 7.10 -4.58
C VAL A 113 10.30 8.42 -3.81
N THR A 114 9.12 8.87 -3.42
CA THR A 114 8.89 10.00 -2.53
C THR A 114 8.31 9.47 -1.24
N ILE A 115 9.00 9.74 -0.13
CA ILE A 115 8.64 9.26 1.21
C ILE A 115 8.33 10.48 2.08
N ALA A 116 7.25 10.40 2.84
CA ALA A 116 6.83 11.44 3.77
C ALA A 116 6.38 10.82 5.11
N ASP A 117 6.57 11.56 6.19
CA ASP A 117 6.08 11.24 7.52
C ASP A 117 5.63 12.52 8.24
N TRP A 118 5.40 12.43 9.55
CA TRP A 118 5.07 13.56 10.39
C TRP A 118 6.28 14.07 11.16
N ILE A 119 6.37 15.39 11.35
CA ILE A 119 7.37 15.99 12.25
C ILE A 119 7.16 15.43 13.66
N GLY A 120 8.21 14.89 14.26
CA GLY A 120 8.17 14.29 15.60
C GLY A 120 7.59 12.87 15.63
N SER A 121 7.36 12.26 14.46
CA SER A 121 7.06 10.83 14.36
C SER A 121 8.24 9.99 14.85
N GLU A 122 7.96 8.75 15.27
CA GLU A 122 8.97 7.73 15.55
C GLU A 122 9.60 7.15 14.26
N SER A 123 9.07 7.51 13.09
CA SER A 123 9.60 7.13 11.78
C SER A 123 10.96 7.76 11.48
N ASN A 124 11.68 7.14 10.55
CA ASN A 124 12.96 7.63 10.06
C ASN A 124 13.02 7.47 8.53
N LEU A 125 12.91 8.59 7.82
CA LEU A 125 12.86 8.63 6.36
C LEU A 125 14.15 8.09 5.71
N ASP A 126 15.32 8.42 6.27
CA ASP A 126 16.61 7.96 5.73
C ASP A 126 16.74 6.45 5.84
N VAL A 127 16.45 5.90 7.03
CA VAL A 127 16.48 4.45 7.26
C VAL A 127 15.45 3.72 6.39
N TYR A 128 14.26 4.27 6.21
CA TYR A 128 13.25 3.65 5.34
C TYR A 128 13.68 3.69 3.87
N GLY A 129 14.23 4.80 3.39
CA GLY A 129 14.80 4.92 2.05
C GLY A 129 15.95 3.94 1.80
N ASP A 130 16.90 3.86 2.73
CA ASP A 130 18.02 2.92 2.68
C ASP A 130 17.54 1.47 2.64
N ASN A 131 16.51 1.14 3.43
CA ASN A 131 15.91 -0.19 3.43
C ASN A 131 15.21 -0.53 2.10
N ILE A 132 14.60 0.44 1.42
CA ILE A 132 14.04 0.22 0.07
C ILE A 132 15.17 -0.10 -0.91
N VAL A 133 16.26 0.69 -0.91
CA VAL A 133 17.42 0.46 -1.78
C VAL A 133 18.04 -0.91 -1.50
N TRP A 134 18.24 -1.26 -0.24
CA TRP A 134 18.77 -2.56 0.18
C TRP A 134 17.85 -3.70 -0.28
N SER A 135 16.53 -3.56 -0.09
CA SER A 135 15.55 -4.59 -0.46
C SER A 135 15.54 -4.85 -1.96
N LEU A 136 15.51 -3.79 -2.78
CA LEU A 136 15.55 -3.91 -4.24
C LEU A 136 16.86 -4.51 -4.73
N THR A 137 17.99 -4.10 -4.16
CA THR A 137 19.31 -4.68 -4.46
C THR A 137 19.35 -6.16 -4.10
N LYS A 138 18.78 -6.52 -2.94
CA LYS A 138 18.72 -7.91 -2.49
C LYS A 138 17.84 -8.75 -3.40
N LEU A 139 16.67 -8.26 -3.79
CA LEU A 139 15.78 -8.93 -4.74
C LEU A 139 16.42 -9.09 -6.11
N ALA A 140 17.10 -8.06 -6.62
CA ALA A 140 17.83 -8.14 -7.88
C ALA A 140 18.86 -9.28 -7.86
N SER A 141 19.54 -9.53 -6.73
CA SER A 141 20.48 -10.65 -6.61
C SER A 141 19.84 -12.04 -6.73
N LEU A 142 18.52 -12.14 -6.58
CA LEU A 142 17.78 -13.39 -6.77
C LEU A 142 17.50 -13.69 -8.26
N PHE A 143 17.64 -12.70 -9.14
CA PHE A 143 17.35 -12.85 -10.56
C PHE A 143 18.61 -12.63 -11.38
N THR A 144 18.88 -13.54 -12.31
CA THR A 144 19.93 -13.30 -13.31
C THR A 144 19.30 -12.46 -14.41
N TYR A 145 19.76 -11.21 -14.55
CA TYR A 145 19.41 -10.42 -15.71
C TYR A 145 20.07 -11.05 -16.94
N LYS A 146 19.27 -11.78 -17.73
CA LYS A 146 19.64 -12.09 -19.11
C LYS A 146 18.99 -11.00 -19.96
N ALA A 147 19.75 -9.95 -20.28
CA ALA A 147 19.40 -9.12 -21.41
C ALA A 147 19.32 -10.04 -22.64
N ASN A 148 18.12 -10.19 -23.21
CA ASN A 148 18.03 -10.60 -24.59
C ASN A 148 18.45 -9.35 -25.39
N ILE A 149 19.75 -9.25 -25.69
CA ILE A 149 20.26 -8.33 -26.72
C ILE A 149 19.92 -8.94 -28.08
#